data_AF-A0A426RLJ0-F1
#
_entry.id   AF-A0A426RLJ0-F1
#
_cell.length_a   1.000
_cell.length_b   1.000
_cell.length_c   1.000
_cell.angle_alpha   90.00
_cell.angle_beta   90.00
_cell.angle_gamma   90.00
#
_symmetry.space_group_name_H-M   'P 1'
#
loop_
_entity.id
_entity.type
_entity.pdbx_description
1 polymer ?
#
loop_
_entity_poly.entity_id
_entity_poly.type
_entity_poly.pdbx_seq_one_letter_code
_entity_poly.pdbx_strand_id
1 'polypeptide(L)'
;MILAFTLVFIAIIKDNNLLKGNTQIKRKRLGSDKNNSTISKLIGSTSYNTIAENREDKPIYDVKRWIDETIEFLDQQQSLVDLLIVKNVSEINYGDLLRCFEWKFLRLEILWRDGYKCEMCGIRDLHNHVHHKQYIKDELPWTISHEYLQTLCRKCHVKIHSEQEIPIYSLINGEKVKVSSSYDICTRCGGTGYLPQFSYYLNGICFKCQGASVDKRIFTNVLNMHLNSSNSYKEFLKRARYKDFFRNIKPYEFKSKYCDLVSYEKNPSPIVHQDNEEDELPF
;
A
#
# COMPACT_ATOMS: atom_id res chain seq x y z
N MET A 1 -23.32 30.20 20.93
CA MET A 1 -22.00 30.54 20.35
C MET A 1 -21.47 29.38 19.49
N ILE A 2 -22.32 28.88 18.59
CA ILE A 2 -22.07 27.77 17.67
C ILE A 2 -22.76 28.19 16.37
N LEU A 3 -22.13 29.03 15.56
CA LEU A 3 -22.64 29.46 14.23
C LEU A 3 -21.57 30.18 13.38
N ALA A 4 -20.28 29.93 13.63
CA ALA A 4 -19.19 30.66 12.96
C ALA A 4 -18.19 29.78 12.17
N PHE A 5 -18.36 28.46 12.12
CA PHE A 5 -17.38 27.56 11.47
C PHE A 5 -17.81 26.97 10.12
N THR A 6 -19.02 27.28 9.62
CA THR A 6 -19.54 26.69 8.38
C THR A 6 -19.38 27.55 7.12
N LEU A 7 -18.76 28.73 7.19
CA LEU A 7 -18.68 29.66 6.03
C LEU A 7 -17.28 29.80 5.39
N VAL A 8 -16.24 29.12 5.88
CA VAL A 8 -14.88 29.24 5.30
C VAL A 8 -14.61 28.22 4.18
N PHE A 9 -15.43 27.17 4.04
CA PHE A 9 -15.17 26.09 3.06
C PHE A 9 -15.88 26.21 1.70
N ILE A 10 -16.66 27.28 1.44
CA ILE A 10 -17.41 27.45 0.19
C ILE A 10 -16.76 28.45 -0.80
N ALA A 11 -15.61 29.05 -0.46
CA ALA A 11 -15.00 30.12 -1.26
C ALA A 11 -13.82 29.72 -2.17
N ILE A 12 -13.54 28.43 -2.40
CA ILE A 12 -12.46 27.98 -3.31
C ILE A 12 -12.97 26.99 -4.37
N ILE A 13 -14.12 27.26 -4.98
CA ILE A 13 -14.48 26.66 -6.28
C ILE A 13 -15.27 27.70 -7.08
N LYS A 14 -14.56 28.72 -7.58
CA LYS A 14 -14.99 29.58 -8.70
C LYS A 14 -13.80 30.47 -9.05
N ASP A 15 -12.96 29.96 -9.96
CA ASP A 15 -12.21 30.73 -10.96
C ASP A 15 -11.09 29.85 -11.51
N ASN A 16 -11.39 29.12 -12.58
CA ASN A 16 -10.39 28.55 -13.47
C ASN A 16 -10.88 28.70 -14.91
N ASN A 17 -10.83 29.95 -15.39
CA ASN A 17 -10.76 30.28 -16.80
C ASN A 17 -9.73 31.40 -16.93
N LEU A 18 -8.87 31.33 -17.96
CA LEU A 18 -7.64 32.09 -18.22
C LEU A 18 -6.43 31.36 -17.59
N LEU A 19 -5.49 30.76 -18.33
CA LEU A 19 -4.76 31.29 -19.48
C LEU A 19 -4.30 30.15 -20.41
N LYS A 20 -4.63 30.28 -21.70
CA LYS A 20 -3.94 29.59 -22.79
C LYS A 20 -2.62 30.32 -23.05
N GLY A 21 -1.50 29.60 -22.98
CA GLY A 21 -0.17 30.11 -23.35
C GLY A 21 0.64 29.01 -24.01
N ASN A 22 0.69 29.02 -25.33
CA ASN A 22 1.58 28.19 -26.15
C ASN A 22 3.03 28.63 -25.99
N THR A 23 3.94 27.70 -25.70
CA THR A 23 5.35 27.83 -26.07
C THR A 23 5.93 26.49 -26.51
N GLN A 24 6.12 26.37 -27.83
CA GLN A 24 6.96 25.35 -28.45
C GLN A 24 8.42 25.53 -28.04
N ILE A 25 9.07 24.49 -27.53
CA ILE A 25 10.53 24.43 -27.45
C ILE A 25 11.01 23.21 -28.24
N LYS A 26 11.76 23.50 -29.31
CA LYS A 26 12.36 22.59 -30.28
C LYS A 26 13.35 21.63 -29.61
N ARG A 27 13.15 20.32 -29.77
CA ARG A 27 14.16 19.29 -29.50
C ARG A 27 15.13 19.18 -30.70
N LYS A 28 16.40 19.53 -30.50
CA LYS A 28 17.51 19.19 -31.42
C LYS A 28 17.89 17.71 -31.23
N ARG A 29 17.94 16.96 -32.32
CA ARG A 29 18.51 15.61 -32.41
C ARG A 29 20.04 15.69 -32.26
N LEU A 30 20.63 14.88 -31.38
CA LEU A 30 22.06 14.60 -31.36
C LEU A 30 22.28 13.25 -32.05
N GLY A 31 23.10 13.28 -33.09
CA GLY A 31 23.51 12.12 -33.88
C GLY A 31 24.55 11.27 -33.15
N SER A 32 24.49 9.98 -33.47
CA SER A 32 25.47 8.97 -33.12
C SER A 32 26.73 9.12 -33.97
N ASP A 33 27.90 9.10 -33.36
CA ASP A 33 29.13 8.71 -34.06
C ASP A 33 29.97 7.77 -33.20
N LYS A 34 30.34 6.66 -33.84
CA LYS A 34 31.31 5.65 -33.39
C LYS A 34 32.71 6.21 -33.65
N ASN A 35 33.70 5.88 -32.82
CA ASN A 35 35.01 5.40 -33.29
C ASN A 35 35.92 4.88 -32.15
N ASN A 36 36.58 3.77 -32.46
CA ASN A 36 37.65 3.08 -31.75
C ASN A 36 38.97 3.86 -31.80
N SER A 37 39.84 3.71 -30.79
CA SER A 37 41.26 3.34 -31.00
C SER A 37 41.99 2.99 -29.70
N THR A 38 42.70 1.87 -29.76
CA THR A 38 43.65 1.26 -28.83
C THR A 38 44.90 2.11 -28.56
N ILE A 39 45.39 2.19 -27.30
CA ILE A 39 46.83 2.36 -26.98
C ILE A 39 47.20 1.52 -25.74
N SER A 40 48.32 0.82 -25.86
CA SER A 40 48.93 -0.19 -25.01
C SER A 40 49.88 0.35 -23.92
N LYS A 41 49.95 -0.41 -22.80
CA LYS A 41 51.10 -0.73 -21.91
C LYS A 41 52.09 0.38 -21.51
N LEU A 42 52.27 0.55 -20.19
CA LEU A 42 53.58 0.75 -19.55
C LEU A 42 53.58 0.21 -18.11
N ILE A 43 54.68 -0.48 -17.78
CA ILE A 43 54.99 -1.19 -16.54
C ILE A 43 55.59 -0.20 -15.53
N GLY A 44 55.33 -0.37 -14.23
CA GLY A 44 56.04 0.34 -13.17
C GLY A 44 55.66 -0.14 -11.77
N SER A 45 56.50 -0.98 -11.19
CA SER A 45 56.45 -1.46 -9.82
C SER A 45 56.92 -0.41 -8.81
N THR A 46 56.15 -0.14 -7.76
CA THR A 46 56.67 0.36 -6.48
C THR A 46 55.67 0.10 -5.36
N SER A 47 56.06 -0.69 -4.37
CA SER A 47 55.38 -0.75 -3.06
C SER A 47 55.99 0.29 -2.12
N TYR A 48 55.16 1.10 -1.48
CA TYR A 48 55.40 1.64 -0.15
C TYR A 48 54.06 1.76 0.59
N ASN A 49 53.99 1.14 1.77
CA ASN A 49 52.90 1.28 2.74
C ASN A 49 52.89 2.70 3.33
N THR A 50 51.71 3.33 3.46
CA THR A 50 51.09 3.70 4.77
C THR A 50 49.74 4.42 4.61
N ILE A 51 48.72 3.86 5.27
CA ILE A 51 47.65 4.48 6.08
C ILE A 51 46.95 5.74 5.53
N ALA A 52 45.67 5.59 5.17
CA ALA A 52 44.60 6.46 5.66
C ALA A 52 43.24 5.80 5.43
N GLU A 53 42.46 5.73 6.50
CA GLU A 53 41.09 5.28 6.57
C GLU A 53 40.21 6.01 5.54
N ASN A 54 39.85 5.33 4.44
CA ASN A 54 38.63 5.69 3.73
C ASN A 54 37.49 4.97 4.44
N ARG A 55 36.90 5.66 5.43
CA ARG A 55 35.50 5.42 5.78
C ARG A 55 34.73 5.59 4.49
N GLU A 56 34.29 4.49 3.90
CA GLU A 56 33.25 4.53 2.89
C GLU A 56 32.09 5.30 3.52
N ASP A 57 31.86 6.52 3.06
CA ASP A 57 30.61 7.25 3.24
C ASP A 57 29.53 6.41 2.55
N LYS A 58 29.08 5.39 3.26
CA LYS A 58 27.97 4.55 2.85
C LYS A 58 26.75 5.45 2.97
N PRO A 59 25.95 5.61 1.91
CA PRO A 59 24.76 6.46 1.97
C PRO A 59 23.91 5.98 3.14
N ILE A 60 23.74 6.86 4.13
CA ILE A 60 22.77 6.65 5.19
C ILE A 60 21.43 6.80 4.49
N TYR A 61 20.84 5.67 4.10
CA TYR A 61 19.40 5.59 3.81
C TYR A 61 18.70 6.35 4.94
N ASP A 62 17.91 7.38 4.62
CA ASP A 62 17.29 8.20 5.65
C ASP A 62 16.09 7.45 6.25
N VAL A 63 16.38 6.46 7.09
CA VAL A 63 15.37 5.62 7.75
C VAL A 63 14.43 6.48 8.60
N LYS A 64 14.94 7.58 9.17
CA LYS A 64 14.14 8.53 9.93
C LYS A 64 13.11 9.19 9.03
N ARG A 65 13.52 9.70 7.88
CA ARG A 65 12.62 10.25 6.87
C ARG A 65 11.57 9.23 6.41
N TRP A 66 11.98 7.99 6.12
CA TRP A 66 11.03 6.91 5.80
C TRP A 66 9.98 6.69 6.88
N ILE A 67 10.40 6.65 8.15
CA ILE A 67 9.49 6.53 9.30
C ILE A 67 8.53 7.72 9.37
N ASP A 68 9.03 8.95 9.23
CA ASP A 68 8.25 10.18 9.38
C ASP A 68 7.16 10.28 8.30
N GLU A 69 7.50 10.09 7.02
CA GLU A 69 6.53 10.11 5.90
C GLU A 69 5.56 8.91 5.97
N THR A 70 5.99 7.74 6.49
CA THR A 70 5.10 6.60 6.72
C THR A 70 4.05 6.87 7.79
N ILE A 71 4.46 7.50 8.89
CA ILE A 71 3.54 7.92 9.94
C ILE A 71 2.58 9.00 9.40
N GLU A 72 3.09 9.98 8.65
CA GLU A 72 2.27 11.04 8.07
C GLU A 72 1.21 10.49 7.10
N PHE A 73 1.59 9.59 6.19
CA PHE A 73 0.66 8.92 5.28
C PHE A 73 -0.47 8.20 6.04
N LEU A 74 -0.13 7.46 7.10
CA LEU A 74 -1.09 6.74 7.90
C LEU A 74 -2.01 7.67 8.70
N ASP A 75 -1.48 8.76 9.28
CA ASP A 75 -2.28 9.75 10.00
C ASP A 75 -3.33 10.43 9.10
N GLN A 76 -3.10 10.49 7.78
CA GLN A 76 -4.06 11.02 6.81
C GLN A 76 -5.18 10.05 6.42
N GLN A 77 -5.07 8.75 6.76
CA GLN A 77 -6.07 7.75 6.37
C GLN A 77 -7.31 7.80 7.26
N GLN A 78 -8.49 7.60 6.66
CA GLN A 78 -9.76 7.49 7.36
C GLN A 78 -9.79 6.23 8.24
N SER A 79 -10.25 6.30 9.50
CA SER A 79 -10.48 5.08 10.32
C SER A 79 -11.81 4.39 9.97
N LEU A 80 -12.04 3.19 10.50
CA LEU A 80 -13.36 2.57 10.43
C LEU A 80 -14.44 3.46 11.07
N VAL A 81 -14.14 4.12 12.18
CA VAL A 81 -15.10 5.03 12.85
C VAL A 81 -15.43 6.21 11.95
N ASP A 82 -14.41 6.81 11.33
CA ASP A 82 -14.62 7.91 10.39
C ASP A 82 -15.44 7.44 9.17
N LEU A 83 -15.23 6.21 8.68
CA LEU A 83 -16.01 5.63 7.58
C LEU A 83 -17.49 5.45 7.97
N LEU A 84 -17.76 4.95 9.18
CA LEU A 84 -19.12 4.74 9.69
C LEU A 84 -19.88 6.05 9.94
N ILE A 85 -19.18 7.18 10.10
CA ILE A 85 -19.81 8.51 10.21
C ILE A 85 -20.33 8.99 8.84
N VAL A 86 -19.59 8.70 7.76
CA VAL A 86 -19.88 9.24 6.43
C VAL A 86 -20.66 8.29 5.52
N LYS A 87 -20.72 6.99 5.88
CA LYS A 87 -21.30 5.95 5.02
C LYS A 87 -22.15 4.97 5.82
N ASN A 88 -23.34 4.64 5.32
CA ASN A 88 -24.21 3.65 5.96
C ASN A 88 -23.61 2.24 5.84
N VAL A 89 -23.84 1.39 6.85
CA VAL A 89 -23.36 0.00 6.87
C VAL A 89 -23.78 -0.79 5.63
N SER A 90 -25.00 -0.57 5.13
CA SER A 90 -25.51 -1.25 3.92
C SER A 90 -24.78 -0.87 2.63
N GLU A 91 -24.05 0.25 2.63
CA GLU A 91 -23.32 0.80 1.49
C GLU A 91 -21.82 0.51 1.56
N ILE A 92 -21.30 0.14 2.73
CA ILE A 92 -19.90 -0.23 2.92
C ILE A 92 -19.62 -1.56 2.23
N ASN A 93 -18.64 -1.57 1.33
CA ASN A 93 -18.13 -2.75 0.66
C ASN A 93 -16.71 -3.08 1.14
N TYR A 94 -16.19 -4.24 0.72
CA TYR A 94 -14.85 -4.68 1.11
C TYR A 94 -13.76 -3.67 0.73
N GLY A 95 -13.84 -3.04 -0.45
CA GLY A 95 -12.88 -2.03 -0.88
C GLY A 95 -12.86 -0.79 0.00
N ASP A 96 -14.00 -0.38 0.57
CA ASP A 96 -14.02 0.72 1.56
C ASP A 96 -13.25 0.34 2.83
N LEU A 97 -13.40 -0.89 3.31
CA LEU A 97 -12.68 -1.39 4.48
C LEU A 97 -11.16 -1.39 4.24
N LEU A 98 -10.72 -1.72 3.03
CA LEU A 98 -9.30 -1.70 2.68
C LEU A 98 -8.72 -0.29 2.48
N ARG A 99 -9.56 0.75 2.50
CA ARG A 99 -9.07 2.15 2.58
C ARG A 99 -8.92 2.63 4.01
N CYS A 100 -9.45 1.89 4.98
CA CYS A 100 -9.33 2.28 6.38
C CYS A 100 -7.87 2.20 6.87
N PHE A 101 -7.52 3.14 7.74
CA PHE A 101 -6.23 3.21 8.44
C PHE A 101 -5.81 1.85 9.01
N GLU A 102 -6.74 1.12 9.61
CA GLU A 102 -6.52 -0.17 10.24
C GLU A 102 -5.99 -1.22 9.25
N TRP A 103 -6.56 -1.27 8.04
CA TRP A 103 -6.03 -2.14 6.99
C TRP A 103 -4.70 -1.62 6.46
N LYS A 104 -4.57 -0.31 6.20
CA LYS A 104 -3.33 0.28 5.66
C LYS A 104 -2.15 0.02 6.60
N PHE A 105 -2.37 0.13 7.91
CA PHE A 105 -1.37 -0.20 8.91
C PHE A 105 -1.03 -1.70 8.90
N LEU A 106 -2.01 -2.59 9.02
CA LEU A 106 -1.75 -4.04 8.97
C LEU A 106 -1.05 -4.46 7.67
N ARG A 107 -1.43 -3.88 6.54
CA ARG A 107 -0.80 -4.11 5.25
C ARG A 107 0.70 -3.80 5.30
N LEU A 108 1.07 -2.65 5.87
CA LEU A 108 2.48 -2.28 6.06
C LEU A 108 3.19 -3.24 7.03
N GLU A 109 2.53 -3.67 8.11
CA GLU A 109 3.10 -4.64 9.04
C GLU A 109 3.42 -5.97 8.37
N ILE A 110 2.52 -6.50 7.53
CA ILE A 110 2.72 -7.76 6.82
C ILE A 110 3.79 -7.63 5.72
N LEU A 111 3.76 -6.55 4.93
CA LEU A 111 4.82 -6.28 3.96
C LEU A 111 6.18 -6.16 4.65
N TRP A 112 6.25 -5.45 5.77
CA TRP A 112 7.47 -5.32 6.56
C TRP A 112 7.93 -6.66 7.16
N ARG A 113 7.00 -7.48 7.67
CA ARG A 113 7.27 -8.84 8.16
C ARG A 113 7.95 -9.67 7.09
N ASP A 114 7.39 -9.66 5.87
CA ASP A 114 7.85 -10.48 4.75
C ASP A 114 9.03 -9.86 3.99
N GLY A 115 9.46 -8.66 4.39
CA GLY A 115 10.48 -7.89 3.69
C GLY A 115 10.05 -7.56 2.25
N TYR A 116 8.77 -7.29 2.03
CA TYR A 116 8.17 -7.01 0.72
C TYR A 116 8.40 -8.12 -0.30
N LYS A 117 8.67 -9.35 0.15
CA LYS A 117 8.99 -10.48 -0.70
C LYS A 117 7.75 -11.33 -0.93
N CYS A 118 7.44 -11.62 -2.19
CA CYS A 118 6.38 -12.55 -2.54
C CYS A 118 6.69 -13.94 -1.97
N GLU A 119 5.79 -14.48 -1.13
CA GLU A 119 5.94 -15.81 -0.52
C GLU A 119 5.92 -16.95 -1.55
N MET A 120 5.31 -16.73 -2.73
CA MET A 120 5.23 -17.75 -3.78
C MET A 120 6.42 -17.79 -4.74
N CYS A 121 6.92 -16.63 -5.18
CA CYS A 121 7.97 -16.57 -6.23
C CYS A 121 9.28 -15.92 -5.77
N GLY A 122 9.31 -15.33 -4.58
CA GLY A 122 10.51 -14.68 -4.03
C GLY A 122 10.82 -13.29 -4.59
N ILE A 123 10.05 -12.77 -5.55
CA ILE A 123 10.22 -11.39 -6.06
C ILE A 123 9.98 -10.41 -4.92
N ARG A 124 10.89 -9.45 -4.76
CA ARG A 124 10.76 -8.37 -3.80
C ARG A 124 10.41 -7.07 -4.51
N ASP A 125 9.33 -6.42 -4.10
CA ASP A 125 8.81 -5.22 -4.76
C ASP A 125 7.95 -4.41 -3.77
N LEU A 126 8.04 -3.08 -3.81
CA LEU A 126 7.23 -2.18 -2.96
C LEU A 126 5.74 -2.30 -3.29
N HIS A 127 5.43 -2.68 -4.53
CA HIS A 127 4.07 -2.90 -5.03
C HIS A 127 3.58 -4.33 -4.80
N ASN A 128 4.29 -5.16 -4.03
CA ASN A 128 3.71 -6.43 -3.60
C ASN A 128 2.50 -6.17 -2.66
N HIS A 129 1.58 -7.14 -2.62
CA HIS A 129 0.30 -7.01 -1.95
C HIS A 129 0.14 -7.99 -0.80
N VAL A 130 -0.77 -7.69 0.12
CA VAL A 130 -1.15 -8.62 1.19
C VAL A 130 -2.40 -9.37 0.79
N HIS A 131 -2.33 -10.69 0.84
CA HIS A 131 -3.41 -11.60 0.49
C HIS A 131 -3.94 -12.33 1.72
N HIS A 132 -5.26 -12.31 1.91
CA HIS A 132 -5.96 -13.11 2.91
C HIS A 132 -6.06 -14.58 2.48
N LYS A 133 -5.47 -15.49 3.27
CA LYS A 133 -5.60 -16.95 3.10
C LYS A 133 -6.97 -17.48 3.51
N GLN A 134 -7.71 -16.72 4.33
CA GLN A 134 -9.09 -17.01 4.73
C GLN A 134 -9.77 -15.72 5.20
N TYR A 135 -11.09 -15.76 5.29
CA TYR A 135 -11.89 -14.76 5.99
C TYR A 135 -12.67 -15.39 7.13
N ILE A 136 -12.96 -14.60 8.15
CA ILE A 136 -13.89 -14.97 9.22
C ILE A 136 -15.11 -14.04 9.08
N LYS A 137 -16.30 -14.63 9.03
CA LYS A 137 -17.56 -13.90 9.00
C LYS A 137 -17.73 -13.14 10.31
N ASP A 138 -18.21 -11.91 10.20
CA ASP A 138 -18.40 -10.99 11.30
C ASP A 138 -17.08 -10.61 12.00
N GLU A 139 -15.98 -10.62 11.23
CA GLU A 139 -14.67 -10.11 11.59
C GLU A 139 -14.19 -9.13 10.52
N LEU A 140 -13.39 -8.12 10.91
CA LEU A 140 -12.88 -7.13 9.98
C LEU A 140 -11.63 -7.66 9.23
N PRO A 141 -11.31 -7.14 8.04
CA PRO A 141 -10.15 -7.62 7.28
C PRO A 141 -8.83 -7.56 8.06
N TRP A 142 -8.72 -6.63 9.00
CA TRP A 142 -7.54 -6.43 9.84
C TRP A 142 -7.56 -7.13 11.21
N THR A 143 -8.61 -7.90 11.53
CA THR A 143 -8.62 -8.72 12.76
C THR A 143 -8.13 -10.14 12.52
N ILE A 144 -7.87 -10.50 11.25
CA ILE A 144 -7.33 -11.79 10.87
C ILE A 144 -5.87 -11.93 11.34
N SER A 145 -5.55 -13.06 11.99
CA SER A 145 -4.20 -13.38 12.46
C SER A 145 -3.18 -13.33 11.31
N HIS A 146 -1.98 -12.81 11.61
CA HIS A 146 -0.91 -12.60 10.64
C HIS A 146 -0.55 -13.88 9.86
N GLU A 147 -0.64 -15.06 10.48
CA GLU A 147 -0.34 -16.35 9.82
C GLU A 147 -1.23 -16.63 8.59
N TYR A 148 -2.43 -16.03 8.56
CA TYR A 148 -3.39 -16.12 7.47
C TYR A 148 -3.29 -14.95 6.49
N LEU A 149 -2.20 -14.18 6.54
CA LEU A 149 -1.86 -13.12 5.61
C LEU A 149 -0.50 -13.44 4.98
N GLN A 150 -0.37 -13.21 3.68
CA GLN A 150 0.89 -13.41 2.95
C GLN A 150 1.15 -12.29 1.96
N THR A 151 2.42 -11.91 1.81
CA THR A 151 2.84 -10.99 0.75
C THR A 151 2.94 -11.71 -0.59
N LEU A 152 2.31 -11.18 -1.65
CA LEU A 152 2.32 -11.73 -3.00
C LEU A 152 2.55 -10.65 -4.06
N CYS A 153 3.33 -10.98 -5.09
CA CYS A 153 3.34 -10.16 -6.30
C CYS A 153 2.02 -10.33 -7.06
N ARG A 154 1.67 -9.33 -7.87
CA ARG A 154 0.42 -9.33 -8.65
C ARG A 154 0.18 -10.63 -9.44
N LYS A 155 1.21 -11.16 -10.12
CA LYS A 155 1.10 -12.40 -10.91
C LYS A 155 0.71 -13.60 -10.04
N CYS A 156 1.35 -13.74 -8.88
CA CYS A 156 1.06 -14.81 -7.93
C CYS A 156 -0.30 -14.61 -7.26
N HIS A 157 -0.68 -13.37 -6.96
CA HIS A 157 -1.97 -13.05 -6.36
C HIS A 157 -3.14 -13.43 -7.27
N VAL A 158 -3.08 -13.00 -8.54
CA VAL A 158 -4.07 -13.39 -9.56
C VAL A 158 -4.13 -14.90 -9.73
N LYS A 159 -2.97 -15.57 -9.73
CA LYS A 159 -2.88 -17.03 -9.86
C LYS A 159 -3.67 -17.74 -8.74
N ILE A 160 -3.48 -17.34 -7.49
CA ILE A 160 -4.25 -17.92 -6.37
C ILE A 160 -5.74 -17.75 -6.59
N HIS A 161 -6.21 -16.54 -6.88
CA HIS A 161 -7.64 -16.29 -7.09
C HIS A 161 -8.22 -17.04 -8.31
N SER A 162 -7.39 -17.38 -9.31
CA SER A 162 -7.82 -18.18 -10.46
C SER A 162 -7.84 -19.69 -10.20
N GLU A 163 -7.05 -20.18 -9.25
CA GLU A 163 -6.86 -21.62 -9.01
C GLU A 163 -7.54 -22.10 -7.72
N GLN A 164 -7.86 -21.19 -6.80
CA GLN A 164 -8.30 -21.52 -5.45
C GLN A 164 -9.41 -20.57 -4.98
N GLU A 165 -10.41 -21.14 -4.30
CA GLU A 165 -11.40 -20.38 -3.54
C GLU A 165 -10.81 -20.03 -2.17
N ILE A 166 -10.88 -18.76 -1.78
CA ILE A 166 -10.48 -18.34 -0.43
C ILE A 166 -11.59 -18.69 0.56
N PRO A 167 -11.34 -19.58 1.54
CA PRO A 167 -12.38 -20.05 2.44
C PRO A 167 -12.88 -18.94 3.36
N ILE A 168 -14.20 -18.92 3.58
CA ILE A 168 -14.85 -18.08 4.58
C ILE A 168 -15.34 -18.99 5.70
N TYR A 169 -15.00 -18.66 6.94
CA TYR A 169 -15.41 -19.40 8.13
C TYR A 169 -16.39 -18.58 8.97
N SER A 170 -17.33 -19.22 9.64
CA SER A 170 -18.04 -18.64 10.78
C SER A 170 -17.55 -19.28 12.06
N LEU A 171 -17.50 -18.52 13.15
CA LEU A 171 -17.15 -19.06 14.47
C LEU A 171 -18.43 -19.49 15.19
N ILE A 172 -18.59 -20.80 15.38
CA ILE A 172 -19.72 -21.39 16.10
C ILE A 172 -19.14 -22.09 17.33
N ASN A 173 -19.49 -21.60 18.52
CA ASN A 173 -18.96 -22.11 19.80
C ASN A 173 -17.42 -22.12 19.87
N GLY A 174 -16.76 -21.18 19.20
CA GLY A 174 -15.29 -21.10 19.12
C GLY A 174 -14.65 -21.94 18.02
N GLU A 175 -15.42 -22.75 17.30
CA GLU A 175 -14.92 -23.58 16.19
C GLU A 175 -15.19 -22.93 14.83
N LYS A 176 -14.23 -23.08 13.90
CA LYS A 176 -14.35 -22.59 12.52
C LYS A 176 -15.17 -23.56 11.68
N VAL A 177 -16.34 -23.10 11.23
CA VAL A 177 -17.19 -23.83 10.28
C VAL A 177 -17.12 -23.13 8.93
N LYS A 178 -16.67 -23.83 7.87
CA LYS A 178 -16.62 -23.26 6.51
C LYS A 178 -18.05 -22.93 6.08
N VAL A 179 -18.28 -21.70 5.67
CA VAL A 179 -19.56 -21.27 5.09
C VAL A 179 -19.40 -21.08 3.60
N SER A 180 -20.45 -21.42 2.85
CA SER A 180 -20.47 -21.13 1.41
C SER A 180 -20.43 -19.63 1.21
N SER A 181 -19.43 -19.15 0.48
CA SER A 181 -19.51 -17.88 -0.22
C SER A 181 -20.68 -17.99 -1.20
N SER A 182 -21.86 -17.49 -0.84
CA SER A 182 -23.00 -17.42 -1.77
C SER A 182 -22.80 -16.36 -2.87
N TYR A 183 -21.56 -15.90 -3.07
CA TYR A 183 -21.20 -14.88 -4.02
C TYR A 183 -20.49 -15.54 -5.21
N ASP A 184 -21.08 -15.35 -6.39
CA ASP A 184 -20.44 -15.72 -7.64
C ASP A 184 -19.16 -14.90 -7.81
N ILE A 185 -18.03 -15.58 -8.02
CA ILE A 185 -16.77 -14.94 -8.38
C ILE A 185 -17.05 -13.97 -9.53
N CYS A 186 -16.65 -12.70 -9.36
CA CYS A 186 -16.94 -11.67 -10.35
C CYS A 186 -16.37 -12.08 -11.71
N THR A 187 -17.25 -12.43 -12.66
CA THR A 187 -16.86 -12.96 -13.98
C THR A 187 -16.03 -12.00 -14.83
N ARG A 188 -15.94 -10.72 -14.44
CA ARG A 188 -15.12 -9.71 -15.12
C ARG A 188 -13.67 -9.70 -14.65
N CYS A 189 -13.43 -9.79 -13.34
CA CYS A 189 -12.08 -9.71 -12.75
C CYS A 189 -11.58 -11.05 -12.19
N GLY A 190 -12.37 -12.11 -12.25
CA GLY A 190 -12.04 -13.40 -11.64
C GLY A 190 -11.93 -13.32 -10.11
N GLY A 191 -12.72 -12.45 -9.47
CA GLY A 191 -12.71 -12.25 -8.01
C GLY A 191 -11.58 -11.37 -7.47
N THR A 192 -10.65 -10.92 -8.31
CA THR A 192 -9.51 -10.09 -7.88
C THR A 192 -9.88 -8.65 -7.51
N GLY A 193 -11.11 -8.21 -7.82
CA GLY A 193 -11.52 -6.81 -7.65
C GLY A 193 -10.84 -5.82 -8.61
N TYR A 194 -9.91 -6.26 -9.46
CA TYR A 194 -9.04 -5.38 -10.24
C TYR A 194 -8.90 -5.82 -11.70
N LEU A 195 -8.71 -4.85 -12.58
CA LEU A 195 -8.56 -4.99 -14.02
C LEU A 195 -7.35 -4.17 -14.47
N PRO A 196 -6.20 -4.82 -14.66
CA PRO A 196 -4.94 -4.14 -14.92
C PRO A 196 -4.93 -3.28 -16.18
N GLN A 197 -5.68 -3.69 -17.20
CA GLN A 197 -5.81 -2.94 -18.44
C GLN A 197 -6.52 -1.59 -18.27
N PHE A 198 -7.11 -1.33 -17.09
CA PHE A 198 -7.72 -0.06 -16.73
C PHE A 198 -6.98 0.62 -15.56
N SER A 199 -5.71 0.29 -15.29
CA SER A 199 -4.94 0.93 -14.20
C SER A 199 -4.98 2.46 -14.28
N TYR A 200 -4.97 3.01 -15.50
CA TYR A 200 -5.06 4.45 -15.78
C TYR A 200 -6.43 5.09 -15.48
N TYR A 201 -7.45 4.29 -15.13
CA TYR A 201 -8.82 4.78 -14.91
C TYR A 201 -9.45 4.11 -13.68
N LEU A 202 -9.73 4.92 -12.66
CA LEU A 202 -10.15 4.45 -11.33
C LEU A 202 -9.22 3.37 -10.77
N ASN A 203 -7.92 3.47 -11.07
CA ASN A 203 -6.87 2.60 -10.55
C ASN A 203 -7.16 1.13 -10.80
N GLY A 204 -7.70 0.84 -11.99
CA GLY A 204 -8.09 -0.50 -12.42
C GLY A 204 -9.13 -1.18 -11.55
N ILE A 205 -9.84 -0.47 -10.67
CA ILE A 205 -10.95 -1.05 -9.89
C ILE A 205 -11.94 -1.70 -10.87
N CYS A 206 -12.31 -2.95 -10.62
CA CYS A 206 -13.24 -3.66 -11.47
C CYS A 206 -14.62 -2.99 -11.42
N PHE A 207 -15.05 -2.35 -12.53
CA PHE A 207 -16.33 -1.63 -12.58
C PHE A 207 -17.56 -2.51 -12.29
N LYS A 208 -17.46 -3.84 -12.49
CA LYS A 208 -18.56 -4.77 -12.23
C LYS A 208 -18.77 -5.04 -10.74
N CYS A 209 -17.71 -5.38 -10.01
CA CYS A 209 -17.81 -5.65 -8.56
C CYS A 209 -17.38 -4.46 -7.70
N GLN A 210 -16.96 -3.35 -8.30
CA GLN A 210 -16.46 -2.15 -7.62
C GLN A 210 -15.31 -2.45 -6.65
N GLY A 211 -14.44 -3.40 -7.01
CA GLY A 211 -13.35 -3.83 -6.14
C GLY A 211 -13.74 -4.82 -5.05
N ALA A 212 -15.02 -5.19 -4.93
CA ALA A 212 -15.45 -6.22 -3.99
C ALA A 212 -14.93 -7.60 -4.42
N SER A 213 -13.91 -8.10 -3.73
CA SER A 213 -13.47 -9.50 -3.77
C SER A 213 -14.21 -10.35 -2.74
N VAL A 214 -14.78 -9.73 -1.71
CA VAL A 214 -15.58 -10.37 -0.65
C VAL A 214 -16.94 -9.68 -0.54
N ASP A 215 -17.99 -10.46 -0.34
CA ASP A 215 -19.35 -9.95 -0.16
C ASP A 215 -19.49 -9.13 1.13
N LYS A 216 -20.12 -7.95 1.04
CA LYS A 216 -20.35 -7.06 2.20
C LYS A 216 -21.14 -7.71 3.34
N ARG A 217 -21.95 -8.73 3.06
CA ARG A 217 -22.71 -9.51 4.06
C ARG A 217 -21.79 -10.22 5.05
N ILE A 218 -20.52 -10.46 4.69
CA ILE A 218 -19.51 -11.03 5.58
C ILE A 218 -19.15 -10.08 6.72
N PHE A 219 -19.29 -8.76 6.50
CA PHE A 219 -18.88 -7.72 7.46
C PHE A 219 -20.07 -6.99 8.11
N THR A 220 -21.30 -7.26 7.69
CA THR A 220 -22.46 -6.44 8.08
C THR A 220 -22.72 -6.47 9.60
N ASN A 221 -22.61 -7.61 10.27
CA ASN A 221 -22.88 -7.65 11.71
C ASN A 221 -21.78 -6.94 12.50
N VAL A 222 -20.51 -7.17 12.17
CA VAL A 222 -19.38 -6.52 12.86
C VAL A 222 -19.42 -5.01 12.66
N LEU A 223 -19.78 -4.52 11.48
CA LEU A 223 -19.94 -3.08 11.24
C LEU A 223 -21.07 -2.47 12.10
N ASN A 224 -22.22 -3.15 12.22
CA ASN A 224 -23.29 -2.70 13.12
C ASN A 224 -22.87 -2.73 14.59
N MET A 225 -22.12 -3.75 15.01
CA MET A 225 -21.58 -3.82 16.38
C MET A 225 -20.64 -2.64 16.66
N HIS A 226 -19.76 -2.30 15.72
CA HIS A 226 -18.86 -1.15 15.83
C HIS A 226 -19.62 0.19 15.83
N LEU A 227 -20.65 0.34 15.00
CA LEU A 227 -21.50 1.54 14.98
C LEU A 227 -22.18 1.77 16.34
N ASN A 228 -22.68 0.70 16.97
CA ASN A 228 -23.38 0.78 18.26
C ASN A 228 -22.42 0.91 19.47
N SER A 229 -21.14 0.57 19.29
CA SER A 229 -20.15 0.52 20.38
C SER A 229 -19.04 1.57 20.22
N SER A 230 -19.13 2.46 19.23
CA SER A 230 -18.04 3.33 18.83
C SER A 230 -17.62 4.25 19.98
N ASN A 231 -16.43 4.00 20.53
CA ASN A 231 -15.80 4.86 21.52
C ASN A 231 -14.58 5.52 20.88
N SER A 232 -14.74 6.76 20.42
CA SER A 232 -13.69 7.55 19.76
C SER A 232 -12.38 7.62 20.56
N TYR A 233 -12.45 7.63 21.90
CA TYR A 233 -11.26 7.69 22.75
C TYR A 233 -10.41 6.40 22.68
N LYS A 234 -11.04 5.23 22.60
CA LYS A 234 -10.29 3.96 22.45
C LYS A 234 -9.56 3.88 21.10
N GLU A 235 -10.17 4.41 20.04
CA GLU A 235 -9.55 4.45 18.71
C GLU A 235 -8.40 5.46 18.64
N PHE A 236 -8.52 6.62 19.30
CA PHE A 236 -7.40 7.54 19.47
C PHE A 236 -6.21 6.87 20.17
N LEU A 237 -6.44 6.12 21.25
CA LEU A 237 -5.37 5.40 21.95
C LEU A 237 -4.73 4.29 21.10
N LYS A 238 -5.50 3.59 20.26
CA LYS A 238 -4.94 2.63 19.28
C LYS A 238 -4.06 3.34 18.25
N ARG A 239 -4.51 4.49 17.75
CA ARG A 239 -3.72 5.35 16.84
C ARG A 239 -2.46 5.92 17.49
N ALA A 240 -2.40 6.05 18.81
CA ALA A 240 -1.15 6.47 19.46
C ALA A 240 -0.05 5.39 19.43
N ARG A 241 -0.44 4.10 19.43
CA ARG A 241 0.49 2.97 19.59
C ARG A 241 1.17 2.51 18.29
N TYR A 242 0.55 2.71 17.13
CA TYR A 242 1.14 2.25 15.86
C TYR A 242 2.44 2.98 15.53
N LYS A 243 2.60 4.23 15.99
CA LYS A 243 3.82 5.02 15.73
C LYS A 243 5.05 4.37 16.37
N ASP A 244 4.86 3.66 17.49
CA ASP A 244 5.95 2.96 18.17
C ASP A 244 6.46 1.79 17.33
N PHE A 245 5.61 1.12 16.54
CA PHE A 245 6.04 0.10 15.59
C PHE A 245 7.11 0.66 14.64
N PHE A 246 6.80 1.78 13.96
CA PHE A 246 7.71 2.37 12.99
C PHE A 246 8.95 2.98 13.64
N ARG A 247 8.79 3.71 14.76
CA ARG A 247 9.92 4.31 15.49
C ARG A 247 10.92 3.28 16.04
N ASN A 248 10.48 2.04 16.23
CA ASN A 248 11.34 0.97 16.72
C ASN A 248 12.17 0.27 15.63
N ILE A 249 11.87 0.52 14.34
CA ILE A 249 12.61 -0.04 13.21
C ILE A 249 14.07 0.39 13.26
N LYS A 250 14.98 -0.58 13.23
CA LYS A 250 16.42 -0.29 13.25
C LYS A 250 16.96 -0.13 11.83
N PRO A 251 18.01 0.71 11.63
CA PRO A 251 18.57 0.91 10.29
C PRO A 251 19.06 -0.37 9.61
N TYR A 252 19.59 -1.33 10.36
CA TYR A 252 20.02 -2.62 9.81
C TYR A 252 18.84 -3.49 9.35
N GLU A 253 17.71 -3.46 10.08
CA GLU A 253 16.50 -4.17 9.70
C GLU A 253 15.94 -3.57 8.41
N PHE A 254 15.84 -2.23 8.35
CA PHE A 254 15.41 -1.50 7.17
C PHE A 254 16.23 -1.88 5.95
N LYS A 255 17.57 -1.84 6.06
CA LYS A 255 18.47 -2.24 4.99
C LYS A 255 18.27 -3.69 4.52
N SER A 256 17.92 -4.60 5.42
CA SER A 256 17.71 -6.01 5.07
C SER A 256 16.32 -6.29 4.45
N LYS A 257 15.35 -5.41 4.71
CA LYS A 257 13.92 -5.63 4.43
C LYS A 257 13.36 -4.76 3.33
N TYR A 258 13.74 -3.49 3.26
CA TYR A 258 13.18 -2.56 2.29
C TYR A 258 13.68 -2.92 0.88
N CYS A 259 12.74 -3.18 -0.04
CA CYS A 259 13.10 -3.39 -1.44
C CYS A 259 13.60 -2.09 -2.06
N ASP A 260 14.49 -2.25 -3.03
CA ASP A 260 14.94 -1.16 -3.89
C ASP A 260 15.66 0.00 -3.17
N LEU A 261 16.62 -0.33 -2.29
CA LEU A 261 17.49 0.65 -1.64
C LEU A 261 18.22 1.57 -2.63
N VAL A 262 18.54 1.07 -3.83
CA VAL A 262 19.26 1.85 -4.86
C VAL A 262 18.37 2.95 -5.43
N SER A 263 17.08 2.70 -5.67
CA SER A 263 16.13 3.75 -6.04
C SER A 263 15.83 4.67 -4.87
N TYR A 264 15.69 4.13 -3.66
CA TYR A 264 15.49 4.92 -2.43
C TYR A 264 16.64 5.91 -2.18
N GLU A 265 17.90 5.51 -2.37
CA GLU A 265 19.04 6.41 -2.22
C GLU A 265 19.04 7.57 -3.22
N LYS A 266 18.50 7.34 -4.42
CA LYS A 266 18.40 8.36 -5.48
C LYS A 266 17.18 9.26 -5.32
N ASN A 267 16.09 8.72 -4.78
CA ASN A 267 14.86 9.42 -4.50
C ASN A 267 14.26 8.89 -3.19
N PRO A 268 14.64 9.44 -2.04
CA PRO A 268 14.28 8.92 -0.72
C PRO A 268 12.84 9.24 -0.33
N SER A 269 11.97 9.57 -1.29
CA SER A 269 10.54 9.67 -1.01
C SER A 269 10.00 8.28 -0.70
N PRO A 270 9.52 8.01 0.51
CA PRO A 270 9.37 6.66 1.03
C PRO A 270 7.96 6.14 0.77
N ILE A 271 7.08 7.03 0.33
CA ILE A 271 5.69 6.86 0.02
C ILE A 271 5.35 7.90 -1.04
N VAL A 272 5.11 7.44 -2.26
CA VAL A 272 4.24 8.12 -3.24
C VAL A 272 4.64 9.58 -3.52
N HIS A 273 5.66 9.80 -4.36
CA HIS A 273 5.60 10.98 -5.23
C HIS A 273 4.53 10.72 -6.30
N GLN A 274 3.34 11.25 -5.99
CA GLN A 274 2.45 12.03 -6.84
C GLN A 274 2.17 11.52 -8.27
N ASP A 275 0.87 11.36 -8.53
CA ASP A 275 0.17 11.24 -9.82
C ASP A 275 -0.30 9.85 -10.22
N ASN A 276 0.22 8.79 -9.61
CA ASN A 276 -0.29 7.44 -9.85
C ASN A 276 -1.01 6.90 -8.61
N GLU A 277 -2.21 7.42 -8.40
CA GLU A 277 -3.31 6.67 -7.76
C GLU A 277 -3.44 5.23 -8.37
N GLU A 278 -2.87 5.00 -9.57
CA GLU A 278 -2.90 3.79 -10.41
C GLU A 278 -2.45 2.47 -9.77
N ASP A 279 -1.71 2.48 -8.64
CA ASP A 279 -1.06 1.28 -8.09
C ASP A 279 -1.57 0.80 -6.72
N GLU A 280 -2.49 1.54 -6.08
CA GLU A 280 -3.24 0.99 -4.95
C GLU A 280 -4.35 0.08 -5.49
N LEU A 281 -3.96 -1.16 -5.79
CA LEU A 281 -4.92 -2.23 -5.98
C LEU A 281 -5.88 -2.22 -4.77
N PRO A 282 -7.16 -2.57 -4.95
CA PRO A 282 -8.09 -2.72 -3.82
C PRO A 282 -7.73 -3.93 -2.93
N PHE A 283 -6.44 -4.28 -2.81
CA PHE A 283 -5.82 -5.30 -1.97
C PHE A 283 -4.39 -4.88 -1.55
#